data_AF-A0A537M129-F1
#
_entry.id   AF-A0A537M129-F1
#
_cell.length_a   1.000
_cell.length_b   1.000
_cell.length_c   1.000
_cell.angle_alpha   90.00
_cell.angle_beta   90.00
_cell.angle_gamma   90.00
#
_symmetry.space_group_name_H-M   'P 1'
#
loop_
_entity.id
_entity.type
_entity.pdbx_description
1 polymer ?
#
loop_
_entity_poly.entity_id
_entity_poly.type
_entity_poly.pdbx_seq_one_letter_code
_entity_poly.pdbx_strand_id
1 'polypeptide(L)'
;MRRFNESVGGVNDETQGYHETITQVYVRAVRGFLARTDAGLPLAAKVNGLLEAPEGRRDWPLRFYSPERLFSVEARLGWVDPDVAVLPEV
;
A
#
# COMPACT_ATOMS: atom_id res chain seq x y z
N MET A 1 -9.53 7.82 -3.47
CA MET A 1 -9.94 7.77 -2.04
C MET A 1 -9.86 9.14 -1.37
N ARG A 2 -8.86 9.99 -1.70
CA ARG A 2 -8.73 11.39 -1.23
C ARG A 2 -10.04 12.22 -1.26
N ARG A 3 -10.71 12.31 -2.42
CA ARG A 3 -12.00 13.03 -2.57
C ARG A 3 -13.13 12.48 -1.68
N PHE A 4 -13.12 11.19 -1.36
CA PHE A 4 -14.15 10.57 -0.52
C PHE A 4 -13.91 10.94 0.96
N ASN A 5 -12.68 10.84 1.45
CA ASN A 5 -12.33 11.25 2.82
C ASN A 5 -12.59 12.74 3.06
N GLU A 6 -12.22 13.60 2.11
CA GLU A 6 -12.51 15.04 2.17
C GLU A 6 -14.02 15.31 2.19
N SER A 7 -14.82 14.54 1.45
CA SER A 7 -16.27 14.71 1.35
C SER A 7 -17.06 14.28 2.61
N VAL A 8 -16.47 13.45 3.48
CA VAL A 8 -17.11 12.98 4.73
C VAL A 8 -16.55 13.69 5.99
N GLY A 9 -15.80 14.78 5.82
CA GLY A 9 -15.23 15.56 6.93
C GLY A 9 -13.95 14.97 7.52
N GLY A 10 -13.34 13.98 6.86
CA GLY A 10 -12.04 13.46 7.24
C GLY A 10 -10.95 14.49 6.93
N VAL A 11 -10.34 15.04 7.97
CA VAL A 11 -9.14 15.87 7.83
C VAL A 11 -8.00 14.95 7.37
N ASN A 12 -7.56 15.10 6.12
CA ASN A 12 -6.26 14.58 5.68
C ASN A 12 -5.22 15.59 6.15
N ASP A 13 -4.89 15.56 7.44
CA ASP A 13 -3.81 16.39 7.96
C ASP A 13 -2.44 15.72 7.71
N GLU A 14 -1.39 16.51 7.85
CA GLU A 14 0.00 16.12 7.59
C GLU A 14 0.50 15.02 8.56
N THR A 15 -0.27 14.70 9.61
CA THR A 15 0.13 13.82 10.72
C THR A 15 -0.81 12.63 10.94
N GLN A 16 -2.05 12.66 10.47
CA GLN A 16 -3.15 11.71 10.72
C GLN A 16 -4.04 11.55 9.48
N GLY A 17 -4.79 10.45 9.38
CA GLY A 17 -5.60 10.13 8.20
C GLY A 17 -4.87 9.29 7.12
N TYR A 18 -5.28 9.48 5.87
CA TYR A 18 -4.90 8.62 4.74
C TYR A 18 -3.48 8.92 4.24
N HIS A 19 -2.74 7.86 3.90
CA HIS A 19 -1.41 7.95 3.33
C HIS A 19 -1.44 7.43 1.89
N GLU A 20 -1.32 8.33 0.92
CA GLU A 20 -1.53 8.03 -0.50
C GLU A 20 -0.52 7.01 -1.03
N THR A 21 0.78 7.26 -0.85
CA THR A 21 1.82 6.34 -1.34
C THR A 21 1.69 4.95 -0.73
N ILE A 22 1.64 4.82 0.61
CA ILE A 22 1.51 3.52 1.28
C ILE A 22 0.26 2.78 0.81
N THR A 23 -0.87 3.48 0.66
CA THR A 23 -2.10 2.84 0.20
C THR A 23 -1.93 2.27 -1.21
N GLN A 24 -1.41 3.07 -2.14
CA GLN A 24 -1.18 2.62 -3.51
C GLN A 24 -0.17 1.47 -3.60
N VAL A 25 0.89 1.49 -2.78
CA VAL A 25 1.86 0.40 -2.66
C VAL A 25 1.18 -0.91 -2.26
N TYR A 26 0.32 -0.89 -1.23
CA TYR A 26 -0.40 -2.09 -0.81
C TYR A 26 -1.48 -2.51 -1.81
N VAL A 27 -2.15 -1.59 -2.50
CA VAL A 27 -3.07 -1.95 -3.60
C VAL A 27 -2.33 -2.68 -4.70
N ARG A 28 -1.15 -2.21 -5.09
CA ARG A 28 -0.27 -2.87 -6.06
C ARG A 28 0.11 -4.28 -5.59
N ALA A 29 0.51 -4.40 -4.32
CA ALA A 29 0.90 -5.67 -3.73
C ALA A 29 -0.25 -6.69 -3.69
N VAL A 30 -1.44 -6.28 -3.25
CA VAL A 30 -2.63 -7.12 -3.24
C VAL A 30 -3.00 -7.58 -4.65
N ARG A 31 -2.92 -6.70 -5.65
CA ARG A 31 -3.17 -7.09 -7.04
C ARG A 31 -2.16 -8.11 -7.53
N GLY A 32 -0.87 -7.91 -7.27
CA GLY A 32 0.18 -8.86 -7.61
C GLY A 32 0.03 -10.21 -6.89
N PHE A 33 -0.45 -10.21 -5.64
CA PHE A 33 -0.77 -11.44 -4.90
C PHE A 33 -1.95 -12.18 -5.52
N LEU A 34 -3.03 -11.48 -5.82
CA LEU A 34 -4.22 -12.07 -6.42
C LEU A 34 -3.95 -12.62 -7.82
N ALA A 35 -3.10 -11.97 -8.62
CA ALA A 35 -2.75 -12.42 -9.97
C ALA A 35 -2.04 -13.78 -9.99
N ARG A 36 -1.36 -14.16 -8.91
CA ARG A 36 -0.64 -15.44 -8.78
C ARG A 36 -1.31 -16.43 -7.81
N THR A 37 -2.49 -16.09 -7.31
CA THR A 37 -3.26 -16.95 -6.40
C THR A 37 -4.39 -17.63 -7.15
N ASP A 38 -4.69 -18.88 -6.81
CA ASP A 38 -5.82 -19.60 -7.41
C ASP A 38 -7.14 -18.84 -7.20
N ALA A 39 -7.80 -18.53 -8.33
CA ALA A 39 -9.07 -17.82 -8.36
C ALA A 39 -10.20 -18.59 -7.65
N GLY A 40 -10.12 -19.93 -7.60
CA GLY A 40 -11.09 -20.80 -6.94
C GLY A 40 -11.04 -20.77 -5.41
N LEU A 41 -9.97 -20.22 -4.81
CA LEU A 41 -9.86 -20.18 -3.36
C LEU A 41 -10.91 -19.25 -2.71
N PRO A 42 -11.49 -19.64 -1.56
CA PRO A 42 -12.33 -18.76 -0.76
C PRO A 42 -11.61 -17.47 -0.38
N LEU A 43 -12.35 -16.37 -0.23
CA LEU A 43 -11.77 -15.07 0.13
C LEU A 43 -10.91 -15.14 1.40
N ALA A 44 -11.40 -15.80 2.44
CA ALA A 44 -10.66 -15.96 3.70
C ALA A 44 -9.31 -16.68 3.50
N ALA A 45 -9.27 -17.70 2.64
CA ALA A 45 -8.03 -18.41 2.33
C ALA A 45 -7.04 -17.51 1.57
N LYS A 46 -7.53 -16.70 0.62
CA LYS A 46 -6.70 -15.71 -0.10
C LYS A 46 -6.13 -14.66 0.85
N VAL A 47 -6.95 -14.14 1.77
CA VAL A 47 -6.51 -13.16 2.76
C VAL A 47 -5.47 -13.76 3.71
N ASN A 48 -5.69 -14.97 4.22
CA ASN A 48 -4.71 -15.64 5.07
C ASN A 48 -3.38 -15.87 4.34
N GLY A 49 -3.43 -16.34 3.08
CA GLY A 49 -2.23 -16.50 2.26
C GLY A 49 -1.49 -15.18 1.99
N LEU A 50 -2.22 -14.07 1.80
CA LEU A 50 -1.61 -12.74 1.65
C LEU A 50 -0.87 -12.33 2.92
N LEU A 51 -1.46 -12.55 4.09
CA LEU A 51 -0.86 -12.18 5.38
C LEU A 51 0.43 -12.98 5.68
N GLU A 52 0.55 -14.19 5.13
CA GLU A 52 1.77 -15.02 5.22
C GLU A 52 2.83 -14.68 4.14
N ALA A 53 2.42 -14.03 3.05
CA ALA A 53 3.31 -13.65 1.96
C ALA A 53 4.23 -12.47 2.34
N PRO A 54 5.38 -12.27 1.65
CA PRO A 54 6.27 -11.16 1.92
C PRO A 54 5.58 -9.80 1.94
N GLU A 55 4.63 -9.55 1.02
CA GLU A 55 3.87 -8.29 0.96
C GLU A 55 2.76 -8.13 2.00
N GLY A 56 2.43 -9.19 2.75
CA GLY A 56 1.54 -9.08 3.90
C GLY A 56 2.21 -8.41 5.11
N ARG A 57 3.54 -8.29 5.10
CA ARG A 57 4.30 -7.69 6.19
C ARG A 57 4.17 -6.17 6.18
N ARG A 58 3.92 -5.59 7.35
CA ARG A 58 3.81 -4.12 7.54
C ARG A 58 5.05 -3.34 7.07
N ASP A 59 6.23 -3.93 7.18
CA ASP A 59 7.51 -3.35 6.79
C ASP A 59 7.85 -3.56 5.31
N TRP A 60 7.01 -4.26 4.54
CA TRP A 60 7.30 -4.58 3.14
C TRP A 60 7.59 -3.36 2.25
N PRO A 61 6.88 -2.23 2.36
CA PRO A 61 7.20 -1.03 1.57
C PRO A 61 8.64 -0.53 1.77
N LEU A 62 9.25 -0.75 2.94
CA LEU A 62 10.64 -0.34 3.23
C LEU A 62 11.69 -1.15 2.47
N ARG A 63 11.28 -2.18 1.71
CA ARG A 63 12.16 -2.83 0.73
C ARG A 63 12.37 -2.01 -0.54
N PHE A 64 11.49 -1.03 -0.80
CA PHE A 64 11.50 -0.20 -2.01
C PHE A 64 11.69 1.28 -1.68
N TYR A 65 11.33 1.71 -0.48
CA TYR A 65 11.46 3.09 -0.02
C TYR A 65 12.40 3.20 1.17
N SER A 66 13.17 4.29 1.22
CA SER A 66 13.82 4.73 2.45
C SER A 66 12.75 5.17 3.47
N PRO A 67 12.99 5.02 4.79
CA PRO A 67 12.08 5.54 5.81
C PRO A 67 11.81 7.05 5.64
N GLU A 68 12.84 7.82 5.31
CA GLU A 68 12.77 9.27 5.14
C GLU A 68 11.81 9.66 4.02
N ARG A 69 11.85 8.91 2.90
CA ARG A 69 10.96 9.14 1.78
C ARG A 69 9.55 8.61 2.03
N LEU A 70 9.43 7.37 2.52
CA LEU A 70 8.14 6.70 2.72
C LEU A 70 7.23 7.46 3.69
N PHE A 71 7.80 8.00 4.77
CA PHE A 71 7.07 8.70 5.81
C PHE A 71 7.08 10.23 5.65
N SER A 72 7.51 10.73 4.49
CA SER A 72 7.44 12.16 4.18
C SER A 72 6.00 12.66 4.03
N VAL A 73 5.79 13.96 4.28
CA VAL A 73 4.51 14.63 4.01
C VAL A 73 4.13 14.51 2.53
N GLU A 74 5.11 14.56 1.62
CA GLU A 74 4.90 14.38 0.18
C GLU A 74 4.31 12.99 -0.13
N ALA A 75 4.91 11.91 0.39
CA ALA A 75 4.41 10.55 0.23
C ALA A 75 3.04 10.31 0.89
N ARG A 76 2.74 11.07 1.96
CA ARG A 76 1.45 11.03 2.64
C ARG A 76 0.35 11.65 1.78
N LEU A 77 0.60 12.84 1.23
CA LEU A 77 -0.38 13.62 0.48
C LEU A 77 -0.52 13.19 -0.99
N GLY A 78 0.52 12.55 -1.56
CA GLY A 78 0.59 12.15 -2.95
C GLY A 78 1.35 10.86 -3.19
N TRP A 79 1.43 10.45 -4.46
CA TRP A 79 2.31 9.36 -4.89
C TRP A 79 3.73 9.88 -5.05
N VAL A 80 4.69 9.15 -4.48
CA VAL A 80 6.11 9.32 -4.78
C VAL A 80 6.71 7.99 -5.21
N ASP A 81 7.61 8.02 -6.19
CA ASP A 81 8.29 6.82 -6.68
C ASP A 81 9.28 6.26 -5.65
N PRO A 82 9.52 4.95 -5.60
CA PRO A 82 10.50 4.34 -4.69
C PRO A 82 11.94 4.80 -4.98
N ASP A 83 12.76 4.87 -3.94
CA ASP A 83 14.17 5.31 -3.99
C ASP A 83 15.20 4.25 -3.60
N VAL A 84 14.77 3.08 -3.10
CA VAL A 84 15.65 1.96 -2.73
C VAL A 84 15.65 0.87 -3.80
N ALA A 85 14.47 0.49 -4.31
CA ALA A 85 14.31 -0.53 -5.34
C ALA A 85 13.02 -0.35 -6.13
N VAL A 86 12.98 -0.87 -7.36
CA VAL A 86 11.78 -0.80 -8.21
C VAL A 86 10.64 -1.64 -7.62
N LEU A 87 9.43 -1.08 -7.60
CA LEU A 87 8.23 -1.81 -7.16
C LEU A 87 7.86 -2.92 -8.17
N PRO A 88 7.48 -4.14 -7.72
CA PRO A 88 7.20 -5.27 -8.60
C PRO A 88 6.05 -4.98 -9.55
N GLU A 89 6.19 -5.26 -10.85
CA GLU A 89 5.09 -5.12 -11.83
C GLU A 89 3.87 -5.99 -11.47
N VAL A 90 2.68 -5.49 -11.81
CA VAL A 90 1.39 -6.15 -11.58
C VAL A 90 0.85 -6.65 -12.89
#